data_AF-A0A1D6P6U7-F1
#
_entry.id   AF-A0A1D6P6U7-F1
#
_cell.length_a   1.000
_cell.length_b   1.000
_cell.length_c   1.000
_cell.angle_alpha   90.00
_cell.angle_beta   90.00
_cell.angle_gamma   90.00
#
_symmetry.space_group_name_H-M   'P 1'
#
loop_
_entity.id
_entity.type
_entity.pdbx_description
1 polymer ?
#
loop_
_entity_poly.entity_id
_entity_poly.type
_entity_poly.pdbx_seq_one_letter_code
_entity_poly.pdbx_strand_id
1 'polypeptide(L)'
;MMMLIDCSGCRTPLQLPHGAPCIRCAICGAVTHIAPAPPAEPNRGAVQPAPGWAPPPPPVHGRKRAVVCGISYRYSRHELKGCINDAKCMRHLLMTRFNFPDDSIIMLNEEQTDPYKIPTKHNIRMAMYWLVQGCQPGDSLVFHYSGHGSQQRNYSGDEVDGFDETLCPLDFETQGMILDDEINTALVRPLPHGVKLHALIDACHSGTALDLPYLCRMNRSGQYVWEDHRPRSGVWKGTSGGEAISFSGCDDDQTSADTSGTTYGSILNSMRSTIRNTGDSAGVGGGAVTSLITMLLTGGSLSAGGLRQEPQLTACEPFDVYAKPFSL
;
A
#
# COMPACT_ATOMS: atom_id res chain seq x y z
N MET A 1 -14.30 -24.76 -23.38
CA MET A 1 -14.10 -25.90 -22.45
C MET A 1 -12.64 -25.87 -22.04
N MET A 2 -12.33 -25.79 -20.75
CA MET A 2 -10.93 -25.79 -20.27
C MET A 2 -10.36 -27.20 -20.36
N MET A 3 -9.15 -27.34 -20.88
CA MET A 3 -8.43 -28.63 -20.91
C MET A 3 -7.52 -28.74 -19.68
N LEU A 4 -7.53 -29.90 -19.02
CA LEU A 4 -6.53 -30.24 -18.02
C LEU A 4 -5.33 -30.91 -18.70
N ILE A 5 -4.12 -30.48 -18.34
CA ILE A 5 -2.88 -31.12 -18.77
C ILE A 5 -1.91 -31.25 -17.58
N ASP A 6 -1.18 -32.36 -17.51
CA ASP A 6 -0.19 -32.56 -16.45
C ASP A 6 1.11 -31.82 -16.76
N CYS A 7 1.66 -31.16 -15.74
CA CYS A 7 2.95 -30.49 -15.84
C CYS A 7 4.08 -31.46 -16.25
N SER A 8 4.89 -31.07 -17.23
CA SER A 8 6.07 -31.83 -17.69
C SER A 8 7.14 -32.05 -16.60
N GLY A 9 7.21 -31.16 -15.60
CA GLY A 9 8.20 -31.24 -14.50
C GLY A 9 7.68 -31.99 -13.27
N CYS A 10 6.56 -31.53 -12.69
CA CYS A 10 6.06 -32.05 -11.40
C CYS A 10 4.76 -32.84 -11.50
N ARG A 11 4.23 -33.09 -12.72
CA ARG A 11 2.96 -33.77 -13.01
C ARG A 11 1.71 -33.20 -12.33
N THR A 12 1.78 -32.00 -11.76
CA THR A 12 0.59 -31.33 -11.24
C THR A 12 -0.38 -31.00 -12.38
N PRO A 13 -1.69 -31.26 -12.22
CA PRO A 13 -2.70 -30.88 -13.20
C PRO A 13 -2.78 -29.35 -13.36
N LEU A 14 -2.67 -28.87 -14.60
CA LEU A 14 -2.72 -27.46 -14.97
C LEU A 14 -3.95 -27.20 -15.85
N GLN A 15 -4.66 -26.10 -15.59
CA GLN A 15 -5.78 -25.65 -16.42
C GLN A 15 -5.24 -24.82 -17.58
N LEU A 16 -5.35 -25.36 -18.80
CA LEU A 16 -4.95 -24.65 -20.01
C LEU A 16 -6.09 -23.77 -20.52
N PRO A 17 -5.85 -22.45 -20.71
CA PRO A 17 -6.75 -21.59 -21.48
C PRO A 17 -6.91 -22.10 -22.92
N HIS A 18 -8.12 -22.05 -23.45
CA HIS A 18 -8.41 -22.55 -24.79
C HIS A 18 -7.55 -21.84 -25.85
N GLY A 19 -6.81 -22.60 -26.66
CA GLY A 19 -5.94 -22.08 -27.72
C GLY A 19 -4.51 -21.73 -27.31
N ALA A 20 -4.14 -21.89 -26.02
CA ALA A 20 -2.76 -21.66 -25.59
C ALA A 20 -1.83 -22.82 -26.05
N PRO A 21 -0.69 -22.54 -26.72
CA PRO A 21 0.22 -23.58 -27.23
C PRO A 21 1.11 -24.20 -26.15
N CYS A 22 1.22 -23.54 -24.99
CA CYS A 22 1.99 -23.99 -23.83
C CYS A 22 1.47 -23.36 -22.53
N ILE A 23 1.82 -23.97 -21.39
CA ILE A 23 1.53 -23.46 -20.05
C ILE A 23 2.74 -23.59 -19.14
N ARG A 24 3.01 -22.56 -18.32
CA ARG A 24 4.08 -22.58 -17.31
C ARG A 24 3.50 -23.00 -15.96
N CYS A 25 4.11 -24.01 -15.33
CA CYS A 25 3.70 -24.49 -14.03
C CYS A 25 4.00 -23.45 -12.94
N ALA A 26 3.00 -23.11 -12.15
CA ALA A 26 3.15 -22.20 -11.00
C ALA A 26 3.98 -22.81 -9.85
N ILE A 27 4.12 -24.14 -9.80
CA ILE A 27 4.80 -24.85 -8.72
C ILE A 27 6.30 -25.03 -9.01
N CYS A 28 6.65 -25.61 -10.16
CA CYS A 28 8.05 -25.91 -10.48
C CYS A 28 8.65 -25.02 -11.59
N GLY A 29 7.86 -24.12 -12.18
CA GLY A 29 8.32 -23.22 -13.24
C GLY A 29 8.50 -23.86 -14.61
N ALA A 30 8.32 -25.19 -14.76
CA ALA A 30 8.46 -25.91 -16.02
C ALA A 30 7.39 -25.51 -17.05
N VAL A 31 7.77 -25.43 -18.33
CA VAL A 31 6.86 -25.14 -19.45
C VAL A 31 6.42 -26.44 -20.10
N THR A 32 5.12 -26.65 -20.20
CA THR A 32 4.49 -27.80 -20.86
C THR A 32 3.93 -27.35 -22.21
N HIS A 33 4.49 -27.87 -23.30
CA HIS A 33 4.04 -27.57 -24.67
C HIS A 33 3.02 -28.60 -25.13
N ILE A 34 1.98 -28.15 -25.84
CA ILE A 34 0.81 -28.96 -26.21
C ILE A 34 0.76 -29.24 -27.71
N ALA A 35 1.40 -28.37 -28.50
CA ALA A 35 1.63 -28.59 -29.92
C ALA A 35 3.12 -28.91 -30.16
N PRO A 36 3.45 -29.73 -31.18
CA PRO A 36 4.84 -29.95 -31.59
C PRO A 36 5.48 -28.60 -31.94
N ALA A 37 6.71 -28.40 -31.46
CA ALA A 37 7.49 -27.21 -31.78
C ALA A 37 7.58 -27.04 -33.31
N PRO A 38 7.44 -25.82 -33.85
CA PRO A 38 7.62 -25.61 -35.28
C PRO A 38 9.04 -26.02 -35.69
N PRO A 39 9.22 -26.66 -36.86
CA PRO A 39 10.53 -27.09 -37.30
C PRO A 39 11.44 -25.88 -37.54
N ALA A 40 12.69 -25.99 -37.09
CA ALA A 40 13.73 -25.00 -37.35
C ALA A 40 13.94 -24.84 -38.86
N GLU A 41 13.68 -23.63 -39.38
CA GLU A 41 13.91 -23.33 -40.80
C GLU A 41 15.41 -23.24 -41.13
N PRO A 42 15.83 -23.66 -42.34
CA PRO A 42 17.22 -23.63 -42.75
C PRO A 42 17.68 -22.21 -43.10
N ASN A 43 18.84 -21.88 -42.55
CA ASN A 43 19.71 -20.73 -42.79
C ASN A 43 19.54 -20.08 -44.18
N ARG A 44 18.68 -19.05 -44.28
CA ARG A 44 18.64 -18.13 -45.42
C ARG A 44 19.41 -16.87 -45.05
N GLY A 45 20.43 -16.62 -45.87
CA GLY A 45 21.36 -15.48 -45.93
C GLY A 45 21.12 -14.31 -44.97
N ALA A 46 22.19 -13.95 -44.26
CA ALA A 46 22.31 -12.75 -43.45
C ALA A 46 21.84 -11.50 -44.21
N VAL A 47 20.60 -11.09 -43.95
CA VAL A 47 20.17 -9.71 -44.18
C VAL A 47 20.76 -8.91 -43.02
N GLN A 48 21.64 -7.96 -43.36
CA GLN A 48 22.17 -7.03 -42.37
C GLN A 48 21.00 -6.30 -41.69
N PRO A 49 20.92 -6.26 -40.35
CA PRO A 49 19.89 -5.48 -39.68
C PRO A 49 20.14 -4.00 -39.97
N ALA A 50 19.07 -3.31 -40.37
CA ALA A 50 19.06 -1.86 -40.49
C ALA A 50 19.50 -1.22 -39.15
N PRO A 51 20.18 -0.06 -39.18
CA PRO A 51 20.73 0.53 -37.98
C PRO A 51 19.62 1.02 -37.05
N GLY A 52 19.56 0.39 -35.86
CA GLY A 52 19.25 1.07 -34.61
C GLY A 52 17.78 1.36 -34.30
N TRP A 53 17.02 0.32 -33.97
CA TRP A 53 16.06 0.46 -32.87
C TRP A 53 16.63 -0.28 -31.66
N ALA A 54 17.43 0.43 -30.86
CA ALA A 54 17.74 -0.08 -29.53
C ALA A 54 16.42 -0.24 -28.78
N PRO A 55 16.18 -1.35 -28.05
CA PRO A 55 15.05 -1.41 -27.14
C PRO A 55 15.09 -0.14 -26.27
N PRO A 56 13.93 0.48 -25.97
CA PRO A 56 13.91 1.68 -25.15
C PRO A 56 14.75 1.41 -23.90
N PRO A 57 15.57 2.39 -23.45
CA PRO A 57 16.36 2.23 -22.24
C PRO A 57 15.43 1.71 -21.14
N PRO A 58 15.91 0.78 -20.28
CA PRO A 58 15.10 0.28 -19.18
C PRO A 58 14.53 1.51 -18.46
N PRO A 59 13.21 1.51 -18.15
CA PRO A 59 12.59 2.67 -17.56
C PRO A 59 13.39 3.06 -16.32
N VAL A 60 13.75 4.35 -16.24
CA VAL A 60 14.60 4.91 -15.18
C VAL A 60 13.98 4.71 -13.78
N HIS A 61 12.69 4.36 -13.77
CA HIS A 61 11.91 3.96 -12.60
C HIS A 61 11.29 2.59 -12.88
N GLY A 62 11.28 1.70 -11.87
CA GLY A 62 10.60 0.41 -11.98
C GLY A 62 9.08 0.57 -12.06
N ARG A 63 8.36 -0.55 -12.03
CA ARG A 63 6.89 -0.54 -12.15
C ARG A 63 6.28 0.13 -10.93
N LYS A 64 5.27 0.95 -11.17
CA LYS A 64 4.45 1.56 -10.12
C LYS A 64 3.16 0.77 -9.99
N ARG A 65 2.79 0.37 -8.77
CA ARG A 65 1.52 -0.33 -8.49
C ARG A 65 0.92 0.18 -7.20
N ALA A 66 -0.41 0.27 -7.15
CA ALA A 66 -1.10 0.68 -5.94
C ALA A 66 -2.33 -0.16 -5.64
N VAL A 67 -2.59 -0.35 -4.36
CA VAL A 67 -3.89 -0.79 -3.84
C VAL A 67 -4.46 0.36 -3.03
N VAL A 68 -5.67 0.79 -3.36
CA VAL A 68 -6.34 1.93 -2.74
C VAL A 68 -7.70 1.48 -2.26
N CYS A 69 -7.85 1.36 -0.94
CA CYS A 69 -9.04 0.88 -0.27
C CYS A 69 -9.73 2.03 0.48
N GLY A 70 -11.05 2.17 0.29
CA GLY A 70 -11.88 3.14 1.01
C GLY A 70 -13.20 2.49 1.42
N ILE A 71 -13.47 2.44 2.72
CA ILE A 71 -14.63 1.74 3.29
C ILE A 71 -15.45 2.71 4.14
N SER A 72 -16.69 2.95 3.72
CA SER A 72 -17.65 3.82 4.40
C SER A 72 -18.69 3.03 5.21
N TYR A 73 -18.78 1.71 5.08
CA TYR A 73 -19.71 0.85 5.83
C TYR A 73 -21.18 1.33 5.71
N ARG A 74 -21.59 1.69 4.49
CA ARG A 74 -22.89 2.30 4.19
C ARG A 74 -24.01 1.39 4.69
N TYR A 75 -25.08 2.01 5.22
CA TYR A 75 -26.26 1.31 5.71
C TYR A 75 -26.01 0.42 6.94
N SER A 76 -24.90 0.64 7.64
CA SER A 76 -24.59 -0.03 8.90
C SER A 76 -24.53 0.98 10.06
N ARG A 77 -24.50 0.47 11.29
CA ARG A 77 -24.24 1.29 12.50
C ARG A 77 -22.82 1.85 12.58
N HIS A 78 -21.92 1.40 11.70
CA HIS A 78 -20.50 1.76 11.66
C HIS A 78 -20.18 2.73 10.51
N GLU A 79 -21.20 3.38 9.94
CA GLU A 79 -21.05 4.20 8.75
C GLU A 79 -20.09 5.39 8.96
N LEU A 80 -19.14 5.54 8.03
CA LEU A 80 -18.21 6.65 7.94
C LEU A 80 -18.45 7.46 6.66
N LYS A 81 -18.31 8.79 6.78
CA LYS A 81 -18.37 9.71 5.65
C LYS A 81 -16.95 10.06 5.23
N GLY A 82 -16.68 10.08 3.93
CA GLY A 82 -15.37 10.53 3.40
C GLY A 82 -14.49 9.42 2.84
N CYS A 83 -14.43 8.23 3.46
CA CYS A 83 -13.42 7.21 3.12
C CYS A 83 -13.37 6.79 1.64
N ILE A 84 -14.54 6.69 0.99
CA ILE A 84 -14.61 6.40 -0.46
C ILE A 84 -14.10 7.58 -1.30
N ASN A 85 -14.42 8.82 -0.90
CA ASN A 85 -13.89 10.03 -1.54
C ASN A 85 -12.38 10.11 -1.37
N ASP A 86 -11.87 9.76 -0.20
CA ASP A 86 -10.44 9.71 0.10
C ASP A 86 -9.76 8.73 -0.86
N ALA A 87 -10.23 7.48 -0.95
CA ALA A 87 -9.71 6.53 -1.94
C ALA A 87 -9.72 7.07 -3.39
N LYS A 88 -10.76 7.80 -3.81
CA LYS A 88 -10.81 8.43 -5.14
C LYS A 88 -9.75 9.52 -5.30
N CYS A 89 -9.58 10.35 -4.29
CA CYS A 89 -8.55 11.37 -4.21
C CYS A 89 -7.15 10.75 -4.31
N MET A 90 -6.84 9.66 -3.58
CA MET A 90 -5.52 9.02 -3.65
C MET A 90 -5.25 8.49 -5.04
N ARG A 91 -6.22 7.82 -5.67
CA ARG A 91 -6.08 7.36 -7.05
C ARG A 91 -5.77 8.52 -8.00
N HIS A 92 -6.49 9.64 -7.88
CA HIS A 92 -6.25 10.82 -8.69
C HIS A 92 -4.84 11.40 -8.46
N LEU A 93 -4.38 11.49 -7.20
CA LEU A 93 -3.04 11.95 -6.84
C LEU A 93 -1.96 11.07 -7.48
N LEU A 94 -2.08 9.76 -7.32
CA LEU A 94 -1.12 8.78 -7.84
C LEU A 94 -0.98 8.88 -9.36
N MET A 95 -2.10 9.04 -10.08
CA MET A 95 -2.09 9.17 -11.53
C MET A 95 -1.52 10.51 -12.00
N THR A 96 -1.94 11.61 -11.38
CA THR A 96 -1.65 12.96 -11.90
C THR A 96 -0.31 13.53 -11.44
N ARG A 97 0.14 13.19 -10.22
CA ARG A 97 1.38 13.72 -9.64
C ARG A 97 2.51 12.71 -9.63
N PHE A 98 2.19 11.44 -9.41
CA PHE A 98 3.20 10.37 -9.28
C PHE A 98 3.27 9.45 -10.49
N ASN A 99 2.49 9.71 -11.53
CA ASN A 99 2.50 9.00 -12.82
C ASN A 99 2.28 7.47 -12.68
N PHE A 100 1.40 7.06 -11.77
CA PHE A 100 0.93 5.67 -11.71
C PHE A 100 -0.03 5.40 -12.88
N PRO A 101 0.23 4.38 -13.71
CA PRO A 101 -0.72 3.96 -14.73
C PRO A 101 -2.08 3.55 -14.14
N ASP A 102 -3.17 3.87 -14.83
CA ASP A 102 -4.54 3.60 -14.37
C ASP A 102 -4.80 2.11 -14.09
N ASP A 103 -4.27 1.25 -14.95
CA ASP A 103 -4.33 -0.22 -14.91
C ASP A 103 -3.43 -0.84 -13.82
N SER A 104 -2.53 -0.04 -13.24
CA SER A 104 -1.66 -0.44 -12.13
C SER A 104 -2.25 -0.14 -10.74
N ILE A 105 -3.48 0.38 -10.68
CA ILE A 105 -4.16 0.74 -9.43
C ILE A 105 -5.40 -0.13 -9.23
N ILE A 106 -5.37 -0.99 -8.20
CA ILE A 106 -6.57 -1.67 -7.72
C ILE A 106 -7.30 -0.75 -6.74
N MET A 107 -8.54 -0.42 -7.07
CA MET A 107 -9.43 0.35 -6.19
C MET A 107 -10.47 -0.58 -5.56
N LEU A 108 -10.54 -0.58 -4.22
CA LEU A 108 -11.52 -1.34 -3.45
C LEU A 108 -12.46 -0.38 -2.69
N ASN A 109 -13.76 -0.44 -2.96
CA ASN A 109 -14.80 0.30 -2.23
C ASN A 109 -16.21 -0.25 -2.49
N GLU A 110 -17.19 0.21 -1.72
CA GLU A 110 -18.59 -0.23 -1.80
C GLU A 110 -19.33 0.25 -3.06
N GLU A 111 -18.76 1.17 -3.85
CA GLU A 111 -19.36 1.64 -5.12
C GLU A 111 -18.94 0.79 -6.33
N GLN A 112 -18.05 -0.17 -6.13
CA GLN A 112 -17.62 -1.05 -7.21
C GLN A 112 -18.75 -2.00 -7.63
N THR A 113 -18.88 -2.23 -8.94
CA THR A 113 -19.82 -3.22 -9.49
C THR A 113 -19.21 -4.61 -9.59
N ASP A 114 -17.88 -4.70 -9.66
CA ASP A 114 -17.13 -5.95 -9.67
C ASP A 114 -17.06 -6.53 -8.24
N PRO A 115 -17.60 -7.75 -8.00
CA PRO A 115 -17.55 -8.38 -6.68
C PRO A 115 -16.13 -8.56 -6.12
N TYR A 116 -15.11 -8.69 -6.98
CA TYR A 116 -13.71 -8.82 -6.55
C TYR A 116 -13.10 -7.50 -6.10
N LYS A 117 -13.79 -6.37 -6.31
CA LYS A 117 -13.37 -5.03 -5.89
C LYS A 117 -14.17 -4.48 -4.70
N ILE A 118 -15.10 -5.27 -4.15
CA ILE A 118 -15.75 -4.96 -2.87
C ILE A 118 -14.74 -5.22 -1.74
N PRO A 119 -14.59 -4.33 -0.74
CA PRO A 119 -13.53 -4.41 0.26
C PRO A 119 -13.84 -5.42 1.38
N THR A 120 -14.04 -6.69 1.03
CA THR A 120 -14.14 -7.82 1.98
C THR A 120 -12.76 -8.18 2.54
N LYS A 121 -12.70 -8.90 3.67
CA LYS A 121 -11.45 -9.38 4.26
C LYS A 121 -10.62 -10.15 3.23
N HIS A 122 -11.28 -11.01 2.47
CA HIS A 122 -10.65 -11.80 1.43
C HIS A 122 -10.08 -10.93 0.30
N ASN A 123 -10.87 -10.01 -0.25
CA ASN A 123 -10.45 -9.20 -1.40
C ASN A 123 -9.32 -8.23 -1.04
N ILE A 124 -9.35 -7.63 0.16
CA ILE A 124 -8.27 -6.77 0.64
C ILE A 124 -6.96 -7.57 0.74
N ARG A 125 -6.99 -8.78 1.31
CA ARG A 125 -5.82 -9.66 1.39
C ARG A 125 -5.30 -10.05 0.01
N MET A 126 -6.18 -10.42 -0.91
CA MET A 126 -5.79 -10.76 -2.28
C MET A 126 -5.15 -9.57 -3.01
N ALA A 127 -5.66 -8.37 -2.79
CA ALA A 127 -5.06 -7.15 -3.33
C ALA A 127 -3.66 -6.88 -2.73
N MET A 128 -3.47 -7.09 -1.42
CA MET A 128 -2.16 -6.99 -0.78
C MET A 128 -1.14 -7.97 -1.40
N TYR A 129 -1.52 -9.24 -1.59
CA TYR A 129 -0.66 -10.22 -2.26
C TYR A 129 -0.34 -9.83 -3.70
N TRP A 130 -1.34 -9.34 -4.46
CA TRP A 130 -1.12 -8.86 -5.81
C TRP A 130 -0.13 -7.68 -5.88
N LEU A 131 -0.19 -6.77 -4.90
CA LEU A 131 0.66 -5.58 -4.85
C LEU A 131 2.14 -5.95 -4.81
N VAL A 132 2.50 -6.93 -3.99
CA VAL A 132 3.90 -7.39 -3.83
C VAL A 132 4.30 -8.50 -4.80
N GLN A 133 3.35 -9.05 -5.56
CA GLN A 133 3.60 -10.19 -6.42
C GLN A 133 4.62 -9.84 -7.52
N GLY A 134 5.70 -10.61 -7.58
CA GLY A 134 6.70 -10.52 -8.65
C GLY A 134 7.44 -9.19 -8.71
N CYS A 135 7.54 -8.44 -7.59
CA CYS A 135 8.30 -7.20 -7.54
C CYS A 135 9.76 -7.39 -7.94
N GLN A 136 10.33 -6.38 -8.58
CA GLN A 136 11.72 -6.31 -9.00
C GLN A 136 12.37 -5.05 -8.41
N PRO A 137 13.71 -5.04 -8.23
CA PRO A 137 14.41 -3.84 -7.80
C PRO A 137 14.02 -2.61 -8.66
N GLY A 138 13.70 -1.50 -8.00
CA GLY A 138 13.22 -0.28 -8.62
C GLY A 138 11.69 -0.13 -8.66
N ASP A 139 10.92 -1.18 -8.37
CA ASP A 139 9.45 -1.09 -8.28
C ASP A 139 9.03 -0.20 -7.09
N SER A 140 7.95 0.56 -7.28
CA SER A 140 7.37 1.45 -6.28
C SER A 140 5.91 1.09 -6.01
N LEU A 141 5.60 0.80 -4.75
CA LEU A 141 4.32 0.27 -4.31
C LEU A 141 3.64 1.26 -3.38
N VAL A 142 2.33 1.44 -3.55
CA VAL A 142 1.51 2.22 -2.62
C VAL A 142 0.38 1.37 -2.09
N PHE A 143 0.25 1.30 -0.77
CA PHE A 143 -0.92 0.75 -0.11
C PHE A 143 -1.64 1.88 0.63
N HIS A 144 -2.85 2.21 0.20
CA HIS A 144 -3.68 3.19 0.87
C HIS A 144 -4.92 2.52 1.45
N TYR A 145 -5.23 2.83 2.70
CA TYR A 145 -6.45 2.39 3.36
C TYR A 145 -7.10 3.57 4.08
N SER A 146 -8.40 3.79 3.85
CA SER A 146 -9.23 4.70 4.63
C SER A 146 -10.49 3.99 5.11
N GLY A 147 -10.75 4.04 6.42
CA GLY A 147 -11.87 3.36 7.06
C GLY A 147 -11.63 3.16 8.56
N HIS A 148 -12.45 2.33 9.21
CA HIS A 148 -12.22 1.98 10.62
C HIS A 148 -10.91 1.21 10.81
N GLY A 149 -10.25 1.56 11.92
CA GLY A 149 -9.22 0.78 12.56
C GLY A 149 -9.61 0.51 14.02
N SER A 150 -9.09 -0.57 14.58
CA SER A 150 -9.37 -0.98 15.96
C SER A 150 -8.14 -1.65 16.58
N GLN A 151 -8.22 -2.00 17.86
CA GLN A 151 -7.19 -2.74 18.57
C GLN A 151 -7.78 -4.03 19.15
N GLN A 152 -7.05 -5.13 19.03
CA GLN A 152 -7.35 -6.39 19.72
C GLN A 152 -6.28 -6.68 20.76
N ARG A 153 -6.62 -7.41 21.83
CA ARG A 153 -5.60 -7.83 22.78
C ARG A 153 -4.64 -8.79 22.09
N ASN A 154 -3.36 -8.48 22.15
CA ASN A 154 -2.32 -9.35 21.67
C ASN A 154 -2.10 -10.48 22.69
N TYR A 155 -2.18 -11.74 22.23
CA TYR A 155 -1.92 -12.93 23.05
C TYR A 155 -0.56 -13.59 22.78
N SER A 156 0.15 -13.20 21.71
CA SER A 156 1.50 -13.67 21.38
C SER A 156 2.57 -12.92 22.19
N GLY A 157 2.28 -11.69 22.61
CA GLY A 157 3.16 -10.85 23.43
C GLY A 157 4.32 -10.22 22.66
N ASP A 158 4.20 -10.08 21.34
CA ASP A 158 5.17 -9.37 20.53
C ASP A 158 4.91 -7.86 20.44
N GLU A 159 3.71 -7.37 20.74
CA GLU A 159 3.45 -5.92 20.79
C GLU A 159 3.89 -5.25 22.10
N VAL A 160 4.44 -4.03 21.97
CA VAL A 160 5.02 -3.28 23.10
C VAL A 160 3.96 -2.81 24.08
N ASP A 161 2.77 -2.45 23.57
CA ASP A 161 1.62 -2.01 24.37
C ASP A 161 0.63 -3.14 24.68
N GLY A 162 0.84 -4.32 24.10
CA GLY A 162 0.04 -5.53 24.30
C GLY A 162 -1.27 -5.57 23.49
N PHE A 163 -1.39 -4.75 22.44
CA PHE A 163 -2.53 -4.76 21.54
C PHE A 163 -2.10 -4.84 20.07
N ASP A 164 -2.77 -5.69 19.29
CA ASP A 164 -2.60 -5.74 17.85
C ASP A 164 -3.48 -4.67 17.20
N GLU A 165 -2.92 -3.87 16.31
CA GLU A 165 -3.65 -2.96 15.45
C GLU A 165 -4.38 -3.72 14.35
N THR A 166 -5.56 -3.21 13.96
CA THR A 166 -6.40 -3.89 12.99
C THR A 166 -7.06 -2.95 12.01
N LEU A 167 -7.23 -3.43 10.78
CA LEU A 167 -8.09 -2.80 9.76
C LEU A 167 -9.42 -3.54 9.69
N CYS A 168 -10.52 -2.79 9.63
CA CYS A 168 -11.86 -3.36 9.56
C CYS A 168 -12.30 -3.55 8.09
N PRO A 169 -12.34 -4.78 7.54
CA PRO A 169 -12.95 -5.01 6.23
C PRO A 169 -14.46 -4.77 6.28
N LEU A 170 -15.13 -4.66 5.13
CA LEU A 170 -16.59 -4.44 5.08
C LEU A 170 -17.39 -5.55 5.80
N ASP A 171 -16.90 -6.78 5.77
CA ASP A 171 -17.52 -7.98 6.34
C ASP A 171 -16.95 -8.37 7.71
N PHE A 172 -16.30 -7.43 8.42
CA PHE A 172 -15.61 -7.68 9.69
C PHE A 172 -16.49 -8.31 10.78
N GLU A 173 -17.79 -8.02 10.80
CA GLU A 173 -18.71 -8.62 11.78
C GLU A 173 -18.82 -10.15 11.63
N THR A 174 -18.54 -10.67 10.42
CA THR A 174 -18.62 -12.11 10.12
C THR A 174 -17.26 -12.77 9.90
N GLN A 175 -16.30 -12.06 9.31
CA GLN A 175 -14.97 -12.58 8.98
C GLN A 175 -13.86 -12.10 9.93
N GLY A 176 -14.19 -11.22 10.88
CA GLY A 176 -13.24 -10.57 11.75
C GLY A 176 -12.43 -9.46 11.07
N MET A 177 -11.60 -8.78 11.86
CA MET A 177 -10.71 -7.71 11.42
C MET A 177 -9.42 -8.29 10.82
N ILE A 178 -8.66 -7.48 10.06
CA ILE A 178 -7.33 -7.84 9.55
C ILE A 178 -6.29 -7.35 10.55
N LEU A 179 -5.50 -8.26 11.12
CA LEU A 179 -4.44 -7.92 12.07
C LEU A 179 -3.21 -7.34 11.34
N ASP A 180 -2.48 -6.45 12.02
CA ASP A 180 -1.14 -5.95 11.66
C ASP A 180 -0.16 -7.07 11.25
N ASP A 181 -0.13 -8.19 11.95
CA ASP A 181 0.68 -9.37 11.64
C ASP A 181 0.32 -9.96 10.26
N GLU A 182 -0.98 -9.95 9.90
CA GLU A 182 -1.46 -10.38 8.59
C GLU A 182 -1.01 -9.38 7.50
N ILE A 183 -1.03 -8.09 7.81
CA ILE A 183 -0.60 -7.00 6.92
C ILE A 183 0.91 -7.06 6.71
N ASN A 184 1.70 -7.18 7.78
CA ASN A 184 3.16 -7.31 7.75
C ASN A 184 3.57 -8.53 6.91
N THR A 185 2.90 -9.66 7.12
CA THR A 185 3.16 -10.89 6.35
C THR A 185 2.82 -10.73 4.86
N ALA A 186 1.77 -10.00 4.52
CA ALA A 186 1.35 -9.82 3.13
C ALA A 186 2.14 -8.73 2.40
N LEU A 187 2.50 -7.64 3.07
CA LEU A 187 3.05 -6.43 2.44
C LEU A 187 4.51 -6.15 2.77
N VAL A 188 5.00 -6.45 3.99
CA VAL A 188 6.31 -6.01 4.47
C VAL A 188 7.36 -7.11 4.30
N ARG A 189 7.14 -8.28 4.91
CA ARG A 189 8.07 -9.43 4.86
C ARG A 189 8.51 -9.80 3.44
N PRO A 190 7.62 -9.85 2.42
CA PRO A 190 8.02 -10.31 1.09
C PRO A 190 8.77 -9.26 0.25
N LEU A 191 8.95 -8.02 0.72
CA LEU A 191 9.57 -6.96 -0.08
C LEU A 191 11.06 -7.24 -0.35
N PRO A 192 11.46 -7.49 -1.61
CA PRO A 192 12.84 -7.78 -1.93
C PRO A 192 13.67 -6.51 -2.04
N HIS A 193 14.99 -6.68 -2.04
CA HIS A 193 15.94 -5.59 -2.17
C HIS A 193 15.65 -4.63 -3.34
N GLY A 194 15.68 -3.33 -3.06
CA GLY A 194 15.47 -2.26 -4.04
C GLY A 194 13.99 -1.99 -4.38
N VAL A 195 13.03 -2.69 -3.78
CA VAL A 195 11.61 -2.35 -3.87
C VAL A 195 11.23 -1.39 -2.76
N LYS A 196 10.35 -0.45 -3.05
CA LYS A 196 9.87 0.56 -2.11
C LYS A 196 8.36 0.43 -1.91
N LEU A 197 7.91 0.34 -0.68
CA LEU A 197 6.52 0.36 -0.27
C LEU A 197 6.24 1.59 0.59
N HIS A 198 5.25 2.36 0.17
CA HIS A 198 4.64 3.42 0.97
C HIS A 198 3.24 3.01 1.38
N ALA A 199 3.01 2.90 2.68
CA ALA A 199 1.67 2.73 3.23
C ALA A 199 1.12 4.07 3.74
N LEU A 200 -0.13 4.36 3.40
CA LEU A 200 -0.86 5.53 3.89
C LEU A 200 -2.15 5.02 4.53
N ILE A 201 -2.18 4.99 5.85
CA ILE A 201 -3.28 4.41 6.62
C ILE A 201 -4.06 5.53 7.30
N ASP A 202 -5.30 5.72 6.88
CA ASP A 202 -6.22 6.72 7.39
C ASP A 202 -7.29 6.02 8.23
N ALA A 203 -6.90 5.62 9.44
CA ALA A 203 -7.72 4.85 10.37
C ALA A 203 -7.29 5.09 11.82
N CYS A 204 -8.24 5.06 12.76
CA CYS A 204 -7.94 5.15 14.18
C CYS A 204 -7.05 3.99 14.65
N HIS A 205 -6.14 4.27 15.60
CA HIS A 205 -5.23 3.27 16.17
C HIS A 205 -4.44 2.49 15.11
N SER A 206 -3.84 3.18 14.12
CA SER A 206 -3.13 2.52 13.01
C SER A 206 -1.64 2.86 12.93
N GLY A 207 -1.09 3.50 13.97
CA GLY A 207 0.30 3.96 14.05
C GLY A 207 1.33 2.87 13.73
N THR A 208 1.02 1.64 14.14
CA THR A 208 1.83 0.44 14.01
C THR A 208 1.18 -0.61 13.12
N ALA A 209 0.17 -0.27 12.30
CA ALA A 209 -0.61 -1.22 11.49
C ALA A 209 0.18 -2.08 10.46
N LEU A 210 1.48 -1.82 10.27
CA LEU A 210 2.38 -2.61 9.43
C LEU A 210 3.47 -3.35 10.23
N ASP A 211 3.49 -3.22 11.56
CA ASP A 211 4.54 -3.69 12.46
C ASP A 211 5.97 -3.31 12.04
N LEU A 212 6.13 -2.05 11.65
CA LEU A 212 7.44 -1.56 11.26
C LEU A 212 8.30 -1.28 12.51
N PRO A 213 9.57 -1.73 12.51
CA PRO A 213 10.42 -1.75 13.71
C PRO A 213 10.83 -0.38 14.25
N TYR A 214 10.71 0.69 13.45
CA TYR A 214 11.11 2.03 13.87
C TYR A 214 9.96 2.99 13.79
N LEU A 215 9.71 3.70 14.89
CA LEU A 215 8.69 4.74 15.00
C LEU A 215 9.37 6.11 15.13
N CYS A 216 9.02 7.03 14.24
CA CYS A 216 9.50 8.39 14.26
C CYS A 216 8.55 9.28 15.05
N ARG A 217 9.03 9.84 16.16
CA ARG A 217 8.28 10.78 17.02
C ARG A 217 9.02 12.09 17.17
N MET A 218 8.27 13.17 17.41
CA MET A 218 8.87 14.47 17.69
C MET A 218 9.19 14.57 19.18
N ASN A 219 10.45 14.79 19.51
CA ASN A 219 10.90 14.96 20.88
C ASN A 219 10.48 16.34 21.45
N ARG A 220 10.76 16.56 22.73
CA ARG A 220 10.43 17.83 23.43
C ARG A 220 11.13 19.06 22.86
N SER A 221 12.27 18.88 22.17
CA SER A 221 12.99 19.97 21.49
C SER A 221 12.48 20.24 20.08
N GLY A 222 11.42 19.56 19.64
CA GLY A 222 10.82 19.76 18.33
C GLY A 222 11.57 19.11 17.17
N GLN A 223 12.34 18.07 17.44
CA GLN A 223 13.07 17.30 16.43
C GLN A 223 12.48 15.89 16.32
N TYR A 224 12.34 15.41 15.08
CA TYR A 224 11.94 14.04 14.81
C TYR A 224 13.10 13.09 15.12
N VAL A 225 12.82 12.08 15.94
CA VAL A 225 13.75 11.05 16.36
C VAL A 225 13.14 9.68 16.16
N TRP A 226 13.97 8.71 15.78
CA TRP A 226 13.55 7.31 15.64
C TRP A 226 13.66 6.58 16.98
N GLU A 227 12.58 5.93 17.37
CA GLU A 227 12.49 5.00 18.46
C GLU A 227 12.53 3.57 17.91
N ASP A 228 13.26 2.67 18.59
CA ASP A 228 13.28 1.25 18.28
C ASP A 228 12.11 0.55 18.96
N HIS A 229 11.19 0.03 18.17
CA HIS A 229 9.97 -0.65 18.58
C HIS A 229 10.02 -2.14 18.24
N ARG A 230 11.21 -2.69 17.96
CA ARG A 230 11.35 -4.13 17.73
C ARG A 230 10.86 -4.93 18.95
N PRO A 231 10.13 -6.03 18.71
CA PRO A 231 9.56 -6.82 19.79
C PRO A 231 10.67 -7.44 20.64
N ARG A 232 10.51 -7.40 21.97
CA ARG A 232 11.49 -8.01 22.91
C ARG A 232 11.62 -9.52 22.74
N SER A 233 10.61 -10.16 22.16
CA SER A 233 10.62 -11.58 21.80
C SER A 233 11.67 -11.93 20.73
N GLY A 234 12.16 -10.94 19.98
CA GLY A 234 13.10 -11.14 18.88
C GLY A 234 12.43 -11.63 17.59
N VAL A 235 11.10 -11.66 17.51
CA VAL A 235 10.36 -11.99 16.29
C VAL A 235 10.73 -11.00 15.19
N TRP A 236 11.06 -11.52 14.01
CA TRP A 236 11.42 -10.69 12.87
C TRP A 236 10.17 -10.16 12.15
N LYS A 237 9.97 -8.84 12.18
CA LYS A 237 8.90 -8.12 11.48
C LYS A 237 9.40 -7.19 10.35
N GLY A 238 10.66 -7.35 9.93
CA GLY A 238 11.29 -6.55 8.88
C GLY A 238 11.06 -7.06 7.45
N THR A 239 11.60 -6.34 6.47
CA THR A 239 11.49 -6.67 5.03
C THR A 239 12.53 -7.71 4.59
N SER A 240 12.41 -8.23 3.36
CA SER A 240 13.44 -9.06 2.70
C SER A 240 14.47 -8.22 1.93
N GLY A 241 14.81 -7.04 2.47
CA GLY A 241 15.78 -6.08 1.91
C GLY A 241 15.15 -4.89 1.18
N GLY A 242 13.84 -4.89 0.97
CA GLY A 242 13.11 -3.74 0.47
C GLY A 242 12.93 -2.63 1.50
N GLU A 243 12.47 -1.47 1.05
CA GLU A 243 12.15 -0.33 1.89
C GLU A 243 10.65 -0.27 2.13
N ALA A 244 10.23 -0.23 3.39
CA ALA A 244 8.84 -0.03 3.79
C ALA A 244 8.73 1.19 4.71
N ILE A 245 7.85 2.12 4.35
CA ILE A 245 7.57 3.33 5.10
C ILE A 245 6.05 3.49 5.22
N SER A 246 5.55 3.75 6.42
CA SER A 246 4.13 3.96 6.66
C SER A 246 3.88 5.35 7.25
N PHE A 247 2.84 6.01 6.76
CA PHE A 247 2.22 7.15 7.41
C PHE A 247 0.85 6.72 7.92
N SER A 248 0.56 7.00 9.18
CA SER A 248 -0.79 6.88 9.73
C SER A 248 -1.37 8.26 10.02
N GLY A 249 -2.54 8.54 9.47
CA GLY A 249 -3.33 9.74 9.73
C GLY A 249 -4.21 9.61 10.96
N CYS A 250 -4.73 10.75 11.41
CA CYS A 250 -5.82 10.86 12.38
C CYS A 250 -6.93 11.70 11.73
N ASP A 251 -8.17 11.46 12.15
CA ASP A 251 -9.32 12.26 11.72
C ASP A 251 -9.15 13.72 12.19
N ASP A 252 -9.66 14.63 11.34
CA ASP A 252 -9.81 16.10 11.44
C ASP A 252 -8.57 17.05 11.29
N ASP A 253 -8.83 18.36 11.15
CA ASP A 253 -8.68 19.10 9.87
C ASP A 253 -7.42 19.96 9.58
N GLN A 254 -7.17 20.11 8.26
CA GLN A 254 -6.57 21.27 7.54
C GLN A 254 -5.07 21.71 7.69
N THR A 255 -4.35 21.79 6.55
CA THR A 255 -3.24 22.75 6.15
C THR A 255 -1.76 22.33 6.39
N SER A 256 -0.74 22.47 5.52
CA SER A 256 -0.47 22.69 4.08
C SER A 256 1.03 22.34 3.84
N ALA A 257 1.46 21.98 2.62
CA ALA A 257 2.81 22.24 2.07
C ALA A 257 2.90 21.90 0.57
N ASP A 258 3.63 22.70 -0.19
CA ASP A 258 3.94 22.48 -1.61
C ASP A 258 4.83 21.23 -1.82
N THR A 259 4.51 20.40 -2.83
CA THR A 259 5.09 19.06 -3.03
C THR A 259 6.37 19.01 -3.88
N SER A 260 6.97 20.15 -4.23
CA SER A 260 8.21 20.19 -5.01
C SER A 260 9.41 20.37 -4.08
N GLY A 261 10.15 19.28 -3.79
CA GLY A 261 11.31 19.28 -2.88
C GLY A 261 10.99 18.86 -1.43
N THR A 262 9.85 18.19 -1.22
CA THR A 262 9.32 17.84 0.10
C THR A 262 10.06 16.65 0.69
N THR A 263 10.46 16.78 1.95
CA THR A 263 11.09 15.74 2.77
C THR A 263 10.07 15.12 3.71
N TYR A 264 10.35 13.94 4.26
CA TYR A 264 9.44 13.29 5.21
C TYR A 264 9.16 14.18 6.44
N GLY A 265 10.17 14.90 6.91
CA GLY A 265 10.04 15.86 8.01
C GLY A 265 9.13 17.03 7.66
N SER A 266 9.15 17.52 6.42
CA SER A 266 8.18 18.55 5.99
C SER A 266 6.75 18.02 5.92
N ILE A 267 6.54 16.78 5.44
CA ILE A 267 5.22 16.13 5.47
C ILE A 267 4.70 16.01 6.91
N LEU A 268 5.55 15.51 7.82
CA LEU A 268 5.19 15.36 9.24
C LEU A 268 4.90 16.70 9.92
N ASN A 269 5.68 17.75 9.61
CA ASN A 269 5.41 19.10 10.12
C ASN A 269 4.07 19.62 9.63
N SER A 270 3.75 19.44 8.35
CA SER A 270 2.46 19.81 7.77
C SER A 270 1.29 19.07 8.43
N MET A 271 1.42 17.76 8.62
CA MET A 271 0.44 16.96 9.35
C MET A 271 0.29 17.45 10.81
N ARG A 272 1.39 17.79 11.50
CA ARG A 272 1.33 18.26 12.88
C ARG A 272 0.75 19.68 13.00
N SER A 273 1.04 20.58 12.05
CA SER A 273 0.46 21.93 12.05
C SER A 273 -1.04 21.89 11.79
N THR A 274 -1.49 20.95 10.95
CA THR A 274 -2.90 20.64 10.73
C THR A 274 -3.60 20.37 12.07
N ILE A 275 -3.08 19.39 12.83
CA ILE A 275 -3.66 18.96 14.11
C ILE A 275 -3.65 20.06 15.20
N ARG A 276 -2.63 20.94 15.25
CA ARG A 276 -2.54 21.94 16.33
C ARG A 276 -3.48 23.12 16.15
N ASN A 277 -3.76 23.51 14.90
CA ASN A 277 -4.59 24.68 14.62
C ASN A 277 -6.08 24.46 14.91
N THR A 278 -6.52 23.20 15.03
CA THR A 278 -7.91 22.85 15.34
C THR A 278 -8.26 22.96 16.83
N GLY A 279 -7.26 23.11 17.72
CA GLY A 279 -7.47 23.16 19.18
C GLY A 279 -7.96 24.50 19.76
N ASP A 280 -7.84 25.62 19.03
CA ASP A 280 -8.02 26.97 19.58
C ASP A 280 -9.33 27.68 19.20
N SER A 281 -10.26 27.05 18.47
CA SER A 281 -11.51 27.73 18.02
C SER A 281 -12.74 26.85 18.15
N ALA A 282 -13.48 27.04 19.25
CA ALA A 282 -14.77 26.40 19.50
C ALA A 282 -15.90 27.06 18.68
N GLY A 283 -16.56 26.29 17.80
CA GLY A 283 -17.94 26.55 17.38
C GLY A 283 -18.29 26.35 15.89
N VAL A 284 -19.35 25.54 15.69
CA VAL A 284 -20.28 25.46 14.54
C VAL A 284 -19.83 24.60 13.34
N GLY A 285 -20.65 23.61 13.01
CA GLY A 285 -20.37 22.55 12.04
C GLY A 285 -20.82 22.80 10.59
N GLY A 286 -20.22 22.01 9.71
CA GLY A 286 -20.54 21.82 8.30
C GLY A 286 -19.51 20.85 7.70
N GLY A 287 -19.95 19.86 6.90
CA GLY A 287 -19.19 18.66 6.51
C GLY A 287 -17.74 18.89 6.07
N ALA A 288 -16.82 18.29 6.83
CA ALA A 288 -15.36 18.38 6.64
C ALA A 288 -14.84 17.28 5.69
N VAL A 289 -13.82 17.61 4.92
CA VAL A 289 -13.06 16.66 4.08
C VAL A 289 -11.85 16.19 4.92
N THR A 290 -11.90 14.97 5.43
CA THR A 290 -11.12 14.50 6.59
C THR A 290 -10.04 13.47 6.26
N SER A 291 -9.13 13.74 5.32
CA SER A 291 -8.11 12.74 4.96
C SER A 291 -6.71 13.27 4.70
N LEU A 292 -5.73 12.42 5.07
CA LEU A 292 -4.31 12.49 4.70
C LEU A 292 -4.07 12.85 3.23
N ILE A 293 -5.01 12.51 2.36
CA ILE A 293 -4.93 12.74 0.92
C ILE A 293 -5.25 14.18 0.55
N THR A 294 -6.22 14.79 1.22
CA THR A 294 -6.51 16.22 1.04
C THR A 294 -5.28 17.06 1.39
N MET A 295 -4.51 16.64 2.40
CA MET A 295 -3.21 17.27 2.72
C MET A 295 -2.20 17.18 1.58
N LEU A 296 -2.18 16.07 0.82
CA LEU A 296 -1.27 15.86 -0.31
C LEU A 296 -1.75 16.51 -1.63
N LEU A 297 -3.06 16.74 -1.80
CA LEU A 297 -3.67 17.16 -3.07
C LEU A 297 -3.94 18.66 -3.22
N THR A 298 -4.49 19.31 -2.20
CA THR A 298 -5.24 20.56 -2.42
C THR A 298 -4.54 21.84 -1.98
N GLY A 299 -3.41 21.76 -1.27
CA GLY A 299 -2.66 22.96 -0.93
C GLY A 299 -3.42 24.02 -0.11
N GLY A 300 -4.54 23.72 0.57
CA GLY A 300 -5.07 24.56 1.65
C GLY A 300 -6.60 24.68 1.86
N SER A 301 -6.89 25.28 3.03
CA SER A 301 -8.04 26.06 3.57
C SER A 301 -9.47 25.49 3.76
N LEU A 302 -10.06 25.85 4.92
CA LEU A 302 -11.39 25.61 5.56
C LEU A 302 -11.58 24.49 6.64
N SER A 303 -11.49 24.96 7.89
CA SER A 303 -12.01 24.55 9.23
C SER A 303 -13.06 23.43 9.41
N ALA A 304 -12.86 22.52 10.38
CA ALA A 304 -13.48 22.44 11.73
C ALA A 304 -13.59 21.00 12.32
N GLY A 305 -12.75 20.67 13.32
CA GLY A 305 -12.79 19.43 14.13
C GLY A 305 -11.44 19.17 14.82
N GLY A 306 -11.43 18.84 16.12
CA GLY A 306 -10.19 18.66 16.89
C GLY A 306 -10.12 17.35 17.67
N LEU A 307 -9.03 16.61 17.47
CA LEU A 307 -8.53 15.53 18.32
C LEU A 307 -7.01 15.60 18.57
N ARG A 308 -6.59 15.03 19.72
CA ARG A 308 -5.24 15.12 20.31
C ARG A 308 -4.35 13.94 19.88
N GLN A 309 -4.23 13.68 18.59
CA GLN A 309 -3.39 12.59 18.08
C GLN A 309 -2.27 13.14 17.17
N GLU A 310 -1.07 12.58 17.28
CA GLU A 310 0.11 13.03 16.50
C GLU A 310 0.28 12.13 15.27
N PRO A 311 0.65 12.69 14.09
CA PRO A 311 0.91 11.89 12.92
C PRO A 311 2.09 10.97 13.18
N GLN A 312 1.96 9.71 12.78
CA GLN A 312 3.02 8.73 12.99
C GLN A 312 3.64 8.34 11.66
N LEU A 313 4.98 8.34 11.66
CA LEU A 313 5.80 7.80 10.59
C LEU A 313 6.51 6.58 11.15
N THR A 314 6.32 5.43 10.52
CA THR A 314 7.07 4.21 10.84
C THR A 314 7.85 3.72 9.62
N ALA A 315 8.97 3.04 9.85
CA ALA A 315 9.84 2.57 8.77
C ALA A 315 10.54 1.26 9.13
N CYS A 316 10.95 0.51 8.10
CA CYS A 316 11.78 -0.68 8.25
C CYS A 316 13.20 -0.36 8.74
N GLU A 317 13.71 0.85 8.45
CA GLU A 317 15.02 1.34 8.89
C GLU A 317 14.95 2.84 9.18
N PRO A 318 15.72 3.37 10.17
CA PRO A 318 15.82 4.80 10.42
C PRO A 318 16.47 5.54 9.24
N PHE A 319 16.03 6.76 8.97
CA PHE A 319 16.66 7.64 7.99
C PHE A 319 16.56 9.11 8.39
N ASP A 320 17.38 9.97 7.78
CA ASP A 320 17.25 11.42 8.00
C ASP A 320 15.97 11.94 7.33
N VAL A 321 14.94 12.19 8.15
CA VAL A 321 13.64 12.66 7.69
C VAL A 321 13.71 14.07 7.07
N TYR A 322 14.73 14.86 7.40
CA TYR A 322 14.90 16.22 6.91
C TYR A 322 15.72 16.28 5.62
N ALA A 323 16.53 15.25 5.33
CA ALA A 323 17.34 15.19 4.11
C ALA A 323 16.72 14.28 3.03
N LYS A 324 15.99 13.23 3.42
CA LYS A 324 15.47 12.24 2.47
C LYS A 324 14.27 12.82 1.68
N PRO A 325 14.35 12.90 0.35
CA PRO A 325 13.24 13.37 -0.46
C PRO A 325 12.11 12.32 -0.48
N PHE A 326 10.87 12.79 -0.35
CA PHE A 326 9.70 11.95 -0.56
C PHE A 326 9.56 11.60 -2.04
N SER A 327 9.43 10.31 -2.36
CA SER A 327 9.31 9.81 -3.73
C SER A 327 8.51 8.52 -3.77
N LEU A 328 7.54 8.48 -4.68
CA LEU A 328 6.72 7.34 -5.08
C LEU A 328 6.99 6.98 -6.54
#